data_AF-A0A6G9XKX4-F1
#
_entry.id   AF-A0A6G9XKX4-F1
#
_cell.length_a   1.000
_cell.length_b   1.000
_cell.length_c   1.000
_cell.angle_alpha   90.00
_cell.angle_beta   90.00
_cell.angle_gamma   90.00
#
_symmetry.space_group_name_H-M   'P 1'
#
loop_
_entity.id
_entity.type
_entity.pdbx_description
1 polymer ?
#
loop_
_entity_poly.entity_id
_entity_poly.type
_entity_poly.pdbx_seq_one_letter_code
_entity_poly.pdbx_strand_id
1 'polypeptide(L)'
;MKPIQLVLNILWLVFVGFWMAMGYIVAGIICCILIITIPWGIASFRIAAYALWPFGRTTVEKPGAGAGSLIGNIIWFIVAGWWLALGHLLTSIPLFVSIIGIPFGWANLKLIPLSLFPLGRDIVDSDQPFGAR
;
A
#
# COMPACT_ATOMS: atom_id res chain seq x y z
N MET A 1 0.09 0.54 20.16
CA MET A 1 -0.36 1.66 19.31
C MET A 1 -0.78 2.83 20.18
N LYS A 2 -0.42 4.06 19.79
CA LYS A 2 -0.81 5.28 20.52
C LYS A 2 -2.27 5.66 20.20
N PRO A 3 -3.02 6.31 21.11
CA PRO A 3 -4.40 6.72 20.85
C PRO A 3 -4.57 7.54 19.57
N ILE A 4 -3.62 8.42 19.26
CA ILE A 4 -3.63 9.22 18.03
C ILE A 4 -3.54 8.37 16.75
N GLN A 5 -2.77 7.28 16.76
CA GLN A 5 -2.66 6.37 15.61
C GLN A 5 -3.98 5.62 15.39
N LEU A 6 -4.67 5.25 16.46
CA LEU A 6 -5.99 4.61 16.37
C LEU A 6 -7.00 5.54 15.70
N VAL A 7 -7.08 6.80 16.14
CA VAL A 7 -7.97 7.80 15.53
C VAL A 7 -7.65 8.01 14.05
N LEU A 8 -6.37 8.17 13.70
CA LEU A 8 -5.95 8.33 12.30
C LEU A 8 -6.30 7.10 11.45
N ASN A 9 -6.13 5.88 11.97
CA ASN A 9 -6.51 4.66 11.26
C ASN A 9 -8.03 4.56 11.04
N ILE A 10 -8.84 4.92 12.02
CA ILE A 10 -10.30 4.91 11.88
C ILE A 10 -10.75 5.91 10.81
N LEU A 11 -10.24 7.14 10.86
CA LEU A 11 -10.54 8.16 9.84
C LEU A 11 -10.10 7.69 8.46
N TRP A 12 -8.87 7.20 8.36
CA TRP A 12 -8.30 6.66 7.12
C TRP A 12 -9.13 5.52 6.53
N LEU A 13 -9.58 4.57 7.36
CA LEU A 13 -10.38 3.44 6.91
C LEU A 13 -11.65 3.89 6.18
N VAL A 14 -12.32 4.91 6.72
CA VAL A 14 -13.55 5.48 6.15
C VAL A 14 -13.26 6.27 4.86
N PHE A 15 -12.20 7.07 4.85
CA PHE A 15 -11.92 7.97 3.74
C PHE A 15 -11.29 7.27 2.53
N VAL A 16 -10.36 6.33 2.72
CA VAL A 16 -9.57 5.77 1.60
C VAL A 16 -9.05 4.36 1.83
N GLY A 17 -8.74 4.00 3.08
CA GLY A 17 -8.09 2.74 3.43
C GLY A 17 -8.85 1.51 3.00
N PHE A 18 -10.17 1.49 3.21
CA PHE A 18 -11.03 0.38 2.78
C PHE A 18 -10.98 0.18 1.25
N TRP A 19 -11.12 1.27 0.49
CA TRP A 19 -11.14 1.23 -0.97
C TRP A 19 -9.82 0.72 -1.56
N MET A 20 -8.70 1.24 -1.05
CA MET A 20 -7.39 0.80 -1.52
C MET A 20 -7.10 -0.64 -1.12
N ALA A 21 -7.42 -1.05 0.10
CA ALA A 21 -7.26 -2.43 0.54
C ALA A 21 -8.06 -3.41 -0.33
N MET A 22 -9.29 -3.06 -0.70
CA MET A 22 -10.08 -3.87 -1.64
C MET A 22 -9.40 -3.98 -3.01
N GLY A 23 -8.81 -2.90 -3.53
CA GLY A 23 -8.01 -2.95 -4.75
C GLY A 23 -6.87 -3.96 -4.67
N TYR A 24 -6.09 -3.94 -3.57
CA TYR A 24 -5.02 -4.92 -3.35
C TYR A 24 -5.55 -6.35 -3.17
N ILE A 25 -6.68 -6.55 -2.49
CA ILE A 25 -7.29 -7.89 -2.37
C ILE A 25 -7.69 -8.42 -3.76
N VAL A 26 -8.30 -7.59 -4.60
CA VAL A 26 -8.68 -7.97 -5.97
C VAL A 26 -7.42 -8.30 -6.80
N ALA A 27 -6.39 -7.48 -6.73
CA ALA A 27 -5.11 -7.76 -7.40
C ALA A 27 -4.48 -9.08 -6.90
N GLY A 28 -4.55 -9.34 -5.61
CA GLY A 28 -4.08 -10.57 -5.00
C GLY A 28 -4.84 -11.80 -5.48
N ILE A 29 -6.17 -11.73 -5.55
CA ILE A 29 -7.02 -12.80 -6.06
C ILE A 29 -6.73 -13.08 -7.54
N ILE A 30 -6.59 -12.04 -8.37
CA ILE A 30 -6.19 -12.18 -9.77
C ILE A 30 -4.86 -12.93 -9.87
N CYS A 31 -3.88 -12.58 -9.03
CA CYS A 31 -2.59 -13.26 -9.01
C CYS A 31 -2.69 -14.73 -8.58
N CYS A 32 -3.58 -15.05 -7.64
CA CYS A 32 -3.85 -16.43 -7.26
C CYS A 32 -4.49 -17.24 -8.38
N ILE A 33 -5.42 -16.66 -9.14
CA ILE A 33 -6.09 -17.30 -10.28
C ILE A 33 -5.10 -17.62 -11.40
N LEU A 34 -4.13 -16.74 -11.64
CA LEU A 34 -3.09 -16.95 -12.65
C LEU A 34 -2.07 -18.03 -12.26
N ILE A 35 -2.07 -18.51 -11.01
CA ILE A 35 -1.21 -19.54 -10.40
C ILE A 35 0.28 -19.20 -10.41
N ILE A 36 0.86 -18.88 -11.57
CA ILE A 36 2.26 -18.50 -11.73
C ILE A 36 2.61 -17.21 -10.97
N THR A 37 1.63 -16.34 -10.73
CA THR A 37 1.83 -15.06 -10.01
C THR A 37 1.44 -15.10 -8.53
N ILE A 38 1.23 -16.29 -7.94
CA ILE A 38 0.92 -16.44 -6.51
C ILE A 38 1.87 -15.66 -5.56
N PRO A 39 3.20 -15.65 -5.75
CA PRO A 39 4.10 -14.89 -4.87
C PRO A 39 3.76 -13.39 -4.80
N TRP A 40 3.30 -12.81 -5.91
CA TRP A 40 2.85 -11.43 -5.97
C TRP A 40 1.49 -11.23 -5.32
N GLY A 41 0.60 -12.23 -5.41
CA GLY A 41 -0.66 -12.21 -4.69
C GLY A 41 -0.47 -12.10 -3.18
N ILE A 42 0.48 -12.88 -2.63
CA ILE A 42 0.86 -12.80 -1.21
C ILE A 42 1.38 -11.40 -0.85
N ALA A 43 2.27 -10.83 -1.69
CA ALA A 43 2.76 -9.47 -1.49
C ALA A 43 1.63 -8.44 -1.52
N SER A 44 0.65 -8.62 -2.41
CA SER A 44 -0.52 -7.76 -2.54
C SER A 44 -1.42 -7.83 -1.31
N PHE A 45 -1.75 -9.03 -0.81
CA PHE A 45 -2.56 -9.18 0.41
C PHE A 45 -1.88 -8.58 1.64
N ARG A 46 -0.55 -8.69 1.73
CA ARG A 46 0.22 -8.03 2.78
C ARG A 46 0.08 -6.50 2.71
N ILE A 47 0.12 -5.93 1.50
CA ILE A 47 -0.09 -4.50 1.31
C ILE A 47 -1.56 -4.12 1.54
N ALA A 48 -2.52 -4.99 1.22
CA ALA A 48 -3.93 -4.77 1.57
C ALA A 48 -4.10 -4.60 3.08
N ALA A 49 -3.52 -5.51 3.87
CA ALA A 49 -3.53 -5.41 5.32
C ALA A 49 -2.81 -4.15 5.82
N TYR A 50 -1.75 -3.70 5.13
CA TYR A 50 -1.08 -2.43 5.43
C TYR A 50 -1.97 -1.21 5.13
N ALA A 51 -2.58 -1.19 3.94
CA ALA A 51 -3.47 -0.15 3.47
C ALA A 51 -4.76 -0.04 4.30
N LEU A 52 -5.22 -1.10 4.96
CA LEU A 52 -6.34 -1.00 5.91
C LEU A 52 -5.98 -0.20 7.17
N TRP A 53 -4.72 -0.25 7.62
CA TRP A 53 -4.35 0.24 8.96
C TRP A 53 -2.93 0.84 9.03
N PRO A 54 -2.61 1.84 8.21
CA PRO A 54 -1.22 2.23 7.96
C PRO A 54 -0.50 2.89 9.14
N PHE A 55 -1.21 3.62 10.01
CA PHE A 55 -0.56 4.42 11.05
C PHE A 55 -0.04 3.55 12.20
N GLY A 56 1.21 3.79 12.61
CA GLY A 56 1.94 2.94 13.56
C GLY A 56 2.76 1.85 12.89
N ARG A 57 2.82 1.84 11.55
CA ARG A 57 3.62 0.91 10.74
C ARG A 57 4.41 1.68 9.69
N THR A 58 5.51 1.09 9.23
CA THR A 58 6.34 1.63 8.14
C THR A 58 6.89 0.53 7.27
N THR A 59 7.40 0.90 6.09
CA THR A 59 8.06 -0.02 5.17
C THR A 59 9.57 0.08 5.28
N VAL A 60 10.23 -1.05 5.51
CA VAL A 60 11.68 -1.19 5.50
C VAL A 60 12.13 -1.98 4.28
N GLU A 61 13.38 -1.80 3.87
CA GLU A 61 13.99 -2.65 2.85
C GLU A 61 14.26 -4.03 3.44
N LYS A 62 13.90 -5.07 2.68
CA LYS A 62 14.10 -6.46 3.09
C LYS A 62 15.57 -6.85 2.89
N PRO A 63 16.26 -7.37 3.91
CA PRO A 63 17.61 -7.90 3.75
C PRO A 63 17.65 -8.98 2.65
N GLY A 64 18.59 -8.87 1.72
CA GLY A 64 18.72 -9.79 0.58
C GLY A 64 17.79 -9.50 -0.60
N ALA A 65 17.05 -8.38 -0.61
CA ALA A 65 16.44 -7.87 -1.82
C ALA A 65 17.53 -7.56 -2.87
N GLY A 66 17.32 -7.96 -4.12
CA GLY A 66 18.32 -7.89 -5.18
C GLY A 66 17.71 -8.04 -6.57
N ALA A 67 18.45 -8.61 -7.52
CA ALA A 67 18.00 -8.76 -8.91
C ALA A 67 16.64 -9.48 -9.04
N GLY A 68 16.37 -10.49 -8.21
CA GLY A 68 15.09 -11.21 -8.21
C GLY A 68 13.89 -10.32 -7.86
N SER A 69 14.02 -9.43 -6.88
CA SER A 69 12.96 -8.45 -6.55
C SER A 69 12.76 -7.42 -7.65
N LEU A 70 13.83 -7.01 -8.34
CA LEU A 70 13.72 -6.08 -9.47
C LEU A 70 12.92 -6.71 -10.61
N ILE A 71 13.30 -7.92 -11.04
CA ILE A 71 12.61 -8.65 -12.12
C ILE A 71 11.16 -8.88 -11.72
N GLY A 72 10.92 -9.32 -10.48
CA GLY A 72 9.56 -9.53 -10.00
C GLY A 72 8.74 -8.24 -9.97
N ASN A 73 9.32 -7.10 -9.60
CA ASN A 73 8.65 -5.80 -9.62
C ASN A 73 8.29 -5.35 -11.05
N ILE A 74 9.09 -5.68 -12.08
CA ILE A 74 8.74 -5.42 -13.49
C ILE A 74 7.49 -6.22 -13.88
N ILE A 75 7.45 -7.51 -13.55
CA ILE A 75 6.28 -8.37 -13.81
C ILE A 75 5.05 -7.82 -13.08
N TRP A 76 5.21 -7.46 -11.80
CA TRP A 76 4.15 -6.86 -11.00
C TRP A 76 3.60 -5.59 -11.62
N PHE A 77 4.49 -4.68 -12.04
CA PHE A 77 4.10 -3.41 -12.62
C PHE A 77 3.18 -3.61 -13.83
N ILE A 78 3.45 -4.60 -14.67
CA ILE A 78 2.64 -4.91 -15.86
C ILE A 78 1.26 -5.48 -15.47
N VAL A 79 1.21 -6.37 -14.47
CA VAL A 79 -0.02 -7.10 -14.10
C VAL A 79 -0.95 -6.26 -13.22
N ALA A 80 -0.39 -5.60 -12.19
CA ALA A 80 -1.16 -5.03 -11.08
C ALA A 80 -0.70 -3.64 -10.63
N GLY A 81 0.61 -3.39 -10.62
CA GLY A 81 1.18 -2.24 -9.93
C GLY A 81 0.70 -0.88 -10.46
N TRP A 82 0.57 -0.74 -11.78
CA TRP A 82 0.26 0.55 -12.41
C TRP A 82 -1.17 1.03 -12.11
N TRP A 83 -2.18 0.15 -12.17
CA TRP A 83 -3.56 0.55 -11.93
C TRP A 83 -3.88 0.69 -10.45
N LEU A 84 -3.18 -0.02 -9.55
CA LEU A 84 -3.24 0.24 -8.11
C LEU A 84 -2.62 1.60 -7.75
N ALA A 85 -1.50 1.95 -8.37
CA ALA A 85 -0.89 3.27 -8.23
C ALA A 85 -1.82 4.38 -8.76
N LEU A 86 -2.49 4.13 -9.88
CA LEU A 86 -3.54 5.02 -10.39
C LEU A 86 -4.72 5.11 -9.41
N GLY A 87 -5.12 4.00 -8.79
CA GLY A 87 -6.13 3.98 -7.72
C GLY A 87 -5.75 4.89 -6.56
N HIS A 88 -4.50 4.85 -6.09
CA HIS A 88 -3.99 5.78 -5.08
C HIS A 88 -4.05 7.23 -5.56
N LEU A 89 -3.64 7.52 -6.80
CA LEU A 89 -3.70 8.87 -7.35
C LEU A 89 -5.14 9.39 -7.40
N LEU A 90 -6.07 8.61 -7.97
CA LEU A 90 -7.46 8.99 -8.16
C LEU A 90 -8.20 9.16 -6.83
N THR A 91 -7.96 8.26 -5.86
CA THR A 91 -8.58 8.36 -4.53
C THR A 91 -8.01 9.49 -3.68
N SER A 92 -6.79 9.97 -3.96
CA SER A 92 -6.22 11.14 -3.28
C SER A 92 -6.83 12.46 -3.72
N ILE A 93 -7.28 12.59 -4.97
CA ILE A 93 -7.87 13.83 -5.51
C ILE A 93 -9.03 14.35 -4.64
N PRO A 94 -10.09 13.56 -4.34
CA PRO A 94 -11.20 14.05 -3.53
C PRO A 94 -10.78 14.38 -2.08
N LEU A 95 -9.73 13.74 -1.55
CA LEU A 95 -9.26 14.02 -0.19
C LEU A 95 -8.68 15.43 -0.06
N PHE A 96 -8.04 15.95 -1.11
CA PHE A 96 -7.49 17.31 -1.10
C PHE A 96 -8.55 18.42 -1.11
N VAL A 97 -9.83 18.09 -1.30
CA VAL A 97 -10.93 19.07 -1.26
C VAL A 97 -11.22 19.56 0.17
N SER A 98 -10.86 18.77 1.19
CA SER A 98 -11.15 19.11 2.59
C SER A 98 -9.88 19.30 3.41
N ILE A 99 -9.90 20.22 4.38
CA ILE A 99 -8.77 20.46 5.30
C ILE A 99 -8.41 19.17 6.05
N ILE A 100 -9.41 18.41 6.47
CA ILE A 100 -9.23 17.13 7.17
C ILE A 100 -8.62 16.08 6.24
N GLY A 101 -9.01 16.05 4.96
CA GLY A 101 -8.58 15.06 3.98
C GLY A 101 -7.16 15.28 3.45
N ILE A 102 -6.66 16.52 3.41
CA ILE A 102 -5.32 16.85 2.89
C ILE A 102 -4.21 15.94 3.47
N PRO A 103 -4.09 15.75 4.79
CA PRO A 103 -3.13 14.80 5.38
C PRO A 103 -3.28 13.36 4.85
N PHE A 104 -4.51 12.88 4.68
CA PHE A 104 -4.80 11.53 4.20
C PHE A 104 -4.51 11.38 2.71
N GLY A 105 -4.78 12.41 1.90
CA GLY A 105 -4.38 12.45 0.49
C GLY A 105 -2.87 12.34 0.34
N TRP A 106 -2.11 13.08 1.14
CA TRP A 106 -0.65 12.98 1.13
C TRP A 106 -0.16 11.60 1.56
N ALA A 107 -0.73 11.05 2.65
CA ALA A 107 -0.43 9.69 3.09
C ALA A 107 -0.74 8.65 1.99
N ASN A 108 -1.86 8.79 1.29
CA ASN A 108 -2.25 7.86 0.25
C ASN A 108 -1.34 7.92 -0.98
N LEU A 109 -0.87 9.11 -1.39
CA LEU A 109 0.13 9.23 -2.44
C LEU A 109 1.48 8.60 -2.06
N LYS A 110 1.87 8.66 -0.78
CA LYS A 110 3.12 8.02 -0.30
C LYS A 110 3.10 6.50 -0.37
N LEU A 111 1.94 5.87 -0.55
CA LEU A 111 1.84 4.42 -0.77
C LEU A 111 2.11 4.02 -2.24
N ILE A 112 2.12 4.96 -3.18
CA ILE A 112 2.32 4.67 -4.61
C ILE A 112 3.64 3.92 -4.88
N PRO A 113 4.81 4.33 -4.34
CA PRO A 113 6.04 3.58 -4.59
C PRO A 113 5.98 2.13 -4.10
N LEU A 114 5.33 1.89 -2.96
CA LEU A 114 5.10 0.54 -2.43
C LEU A 114 4.14 -0.26 -3.32
N SER A 115 3.10 0.40 -3.86
CA SER A 115 2.16 -0.19 -4.81
C SER A 115 2.83 -0.62 -6.11
N LEU A 116 3.76 0.20 -6.61
CA LEU A 116 4.48 -0.05 -7.85
C LEU A 116 5.56 -1.12 -7.69
N PHE A 117 6.22 -1.14 -6.53
CA PHE A 117 7.40 -1.98 -6.28
C PHE A 117 7.27 -2.72 -4.93
N PRO A 118 6.34 -3.69 -4.83
CA PRO A 118 6.00 -4.33 -3.56
C PRO A 118 7.06 -5.31 -3.06
N LEU A 119 7.88 -5.86 -3.96
CA LEU A 119 8.90 -6.85 -3.62
C LEU A 119 10.16 -6.17 -3.07
N GLY A 120 10.81 -6.83 -2.12
CA GLY A 120 11.99 -6.30 -1.44
C GLY A 120 11.66 -5.31 -0.31
N ARG A 121 10.39 -5.20 0.08
CA ARG A 121 9.94 -4.41 1.24
C ARG A 121 9.30 -5.30 2.29
N ASP A 122 9.52 -4.97 3.56
CA ASP A 122 8.81 -5.54 4.70
C ASP A 122 8.06 -4.42 5.44
N ILE A 123 6.91 -4.77 6.02
CA ILE A 123 6.08 -3.85 6.82
C ILE A 123 6.30 -4.20 8.28
N VAL A 124 6.75 -3.23 9.06
CA VAL A 124 7.09 -3.39 10.47
C VAL A 124 6.40 -2.33 11.30
N ASP A 125 6.21 -2.60 12.59
CA ASP A 125 5.71 -1.60 13.54
C ASP A 125 6.72 -0.45 13.68
N SER A 126 6.21 0.77 13.79
CA SER A 126 7.03 1.97 13.87
C SER A 126 6.34 3.11 14.59
N ASP A 127 7.13 3.83 15.38
CA ASP A 127 6.73 5.10 15.99
C ASP A 127 7.02 6.32 15.11
N GLN A 128 7.64 6.12 13.95
CA GLN A 128 7.93 7.23 13.04
C GLN A 128 6.67 7.78 12.37
N PRO A 129 6.67 9.07 11.96
CA PRO A 129 5.59 9.63 11.17
C PRO A 129 5.35 8.81 9.89
N PHE A 130 4.09 8.68 9.51
CA PHE A 130 3.71 7.88 8.35
C PHE A 130 4.38 8.38 7.07
N GLY A 131 5.08 7.48 6.38
CA GLY A 131 5.82 7.77 5.15
C GLY A 131 6.94 8.80 5.34
N ALA A 132 7.66 8.77 6.46
CA ALA A 132 8.87 9.58 6.68
C ALA A 132 10.11 9.10 5.89
N ARG A 133 9.91 8.35 4.80
CA ARG A 133 10.96 7.83 3.91
C ARG A 133 10.73 8.32 2.49
#